data_AF-A0A921N1T3-F1
#
_entry.id   AF-A0A921N1T3-F1
#
_cell.length_a   1.000
_cell.length_b   1.000
_cell.length_c   1.000
_cell.angle_alpha   90.00
_cell.angle_beta   90.00
_cell.angle_gamma   90.00
#
_symmetry.space_group_name_H-M   'P 1'
#
loop_
_entity.id
_entity.type
_entity.pdbx_description
1 polymer ?
#
loop_
_entity_poly.entity_id
_entity_poly.type
_entity_poly.pdbx_seq_one_letter_code
_entity_poly.pdbx_strand_id
1 'polypeptide(L)'
;MNIKVEKWEFDGERSYKILELTKCCDKITKSEVVALRDEYENGDDSDYSVKLIEDQEAVLSGDDAWYSYERINFCPFCGEKIDIEIVNTIDKTEEYLELKQDRSELWEKCRKTDSKKKESQLREQIYELDKKINEMHVNDNFKEEE
;
A
#
# COMPACT_ATOMS: atom_id res chain seq x y z
N MET A 1 -11.74 18.40 1.12
CA MET A 1 -10.54 17.64 0.75
C MET A 1 -10.95 16.63 -0.28
N ASN A 2 -10.22 16.53 -1.37
CA ASN A 2 -10.51 15.58 -2.44
C ASN A 2 -9.25 14.78 -2.77
N ILE A 3 -9.39 13.46 -2.84
CA ILE A 3 -8.31 12.52 -3.13
C ILE A 3 -8.74 11.71 -4.34
N LYS A 4 -8.04 11.89 -5.45
CA LYS A 4 -8.26 11.09 -6.65
C LYS A 4 -7.28 9.94 -6.67
N VAL A 5 -7.81 8.73 -6.78
CA VAL A 5 -7.02 7.51 -6.80
C VAL A 5 -7.29 6.68 -8.04
N GLU A 6 -6.27 5.95 -8.44
CA GLU A 6 -6.36 4.87 -9.40
C GLU A 6 -6.33 3.54 -8.66
N LYS A 7 -7.31 2.67 -8.94
CA LYS A 7 -7.37 1.32 -8.40
C LYS A 7 -6.59 0.39 -9.33
N TRP A 8 -5.59 -0.31 -8.82
CA TRP A 8 -4.91 -1.39 -9.52
C TRP A 8 -5.51 -2.71 -9.06
N GLU A 9 -5.85 -3.60 -9.99
CA GLU A 9 -6.31 -4.96 -9.71
C GLU A 9 -5.34 -5.95 -10.35
N PHE A 10 -4.93 -6.99 -9.62
CA PHE A 10 -3.99 -8.00 -10.11
C PHE A 10 -4.08 -9.29 -9.29
N ASP A 11 -4.23 -10.45 -9.95
CA ASP A 11 -4.20 -11.78 -9.30
C ASP A 11 -5.18 -11.93 -8.10
N GLY A 12 -6.34 -11.28 -8.16
CA GLY A 12 -7.33 -11.28 -7.08
C GLY A 12 -7.02 -10.31 -5.93
N GLU A 13 -5.94 -9.54 -6.03
CA GLU A 13 -5.55 -8.48 -5.11
C GLU A 13 -5.83 -7.10 -5.72
N ARG A 14 -5.74 -6.07 -4.87
CA ARG A 14 -5.92 -4.68 -5.28
C ARG A 14 -5.01 -3.73 -4.51
N SER A 15 -4.68 -2.62 -5.14
CA SER A 15 -4.05 -1.47 -4.48
C SER A 15 -4.56 -0.15 -5.04
N TYR A 16 -4.29 0.95 -4.34
CA TYR A 16 -4.76 2.29 -4.68
C TYR A 16 -3.57 3.25 -4.76
N LYS A 17 -3.48 3.97 -5.88
CA LYS A 17 -2.42 4.94 -6.19
C LYS A 17 -2.98 6.35 -6.24
N ILE A 18 -2.34 7.28 -5.54
CA ILE A 18 -2.81 8.67 -5.48
C ILE A 18 -2.39 9.39 -6.76
N LEU A 19 -3.37 9.79 -7.57
CA LEU A 19 -3.17 10.62 -8.76
C LEU A 19 -3.13 12.11 -8.40
N GLU A 20 -4.08 12.54 -7.57
CA GLU A 20 -4.22 13.94 -7.18
C GLU A 20 -4.68 14.05 -5.72
N LEU A 21 -4.01 14.91 -4.95
CA LEU A 21 -4.33 15.16 -3.55
C LEU A 21 -4.59 16.65 -3.33
N THR A 22 -5.86 17.02 -3.21
CA THR A 22 -6.26 18.38 -2.81
C THR A 22 -6.43 18.43 -1.29
N LYS A 23 -5.35 18.84 -0.60
CA LYS A 23 -5.31 18.96 0.87
C LYS A 23 -6.21 20.09 1.37
N CYS A 24 -6.92 19.83 2.47
CA CYS A 24 -7.65 20.87 3.21
C CYS A 24 -6.74 21.66 4.17
N CYS A 25 -5.67 21.03 4.67
CA CYS A 25 -4.68 21.63 5.56
C CYS A 25 -3.41 20.76 5.57
N ASP A 26 -2.25 21.35 5.91
CA ASP A 26 -0.99 20.59 6.00
C ASP A 26 -0.97 19.60 7.18
N LYS A 27 -1.82 19.80 8.18
CA LYS A 27 -1.84 18.96 9.38
C LYS A 27 -2.30 17.54 9.08
N ILE A 28 -3.26 17.36 8.18
CA ILE A 28 -3.80 16.01 7.89
C ILE A 28 -2.78 15.14 7.17
N THR A 29 -1.98 15.70 6.27
CA THR A 29 -0.98 14.95 5.50
C THR A 29 0.31 14.72 6.28
N LYS A 30 0.55 15.49 7.35
CA LYS A 30 1.73 15.37 8.24
C LYS A 30 1.39 14.70 9.57
N SER A 31 0.17 14.21 9.73
CA SER A 31 -0.28 13.62 10.98
C SER A 31 0.14 12.17 11.05
N GLU A 32 0.82 11.81 12.14
CA GLU A 32 1.15 10.40 12.43
C GLU A 32 -0.09 9.57 12.80
N VAL A 33 -1.21 10.22 13.13
CA VAL A 33 -2.46 9.57 13.54
C VAL A 33 -3.50 9.52 12.42
N VAL A 34 -3.19 10.01 11.21
CA VAL A 34 -4.13 9.94 10.07
C VAL A 34 -3.46 9.26 8.88
N ALA A 35 -4.07 8.21 8.35
CA ALA A 35 -3.52 7.44 7.23
C ALA A 35 -4.59 7.04 6.22
N LEU A 36 -4.19 6.86 4.97
CA LEU A 36 -4.99 6.18 3.95
C LEU A 36 -4.79 4.67 4.04
N ARG A 37 -5.89 3.91 4.16
CA ARG A 37 -5.86 2.44 4.25
C ARG A 37 -7.07 1.82 3.57
N ASP A 38 -6.88 0.66 2.99
CA ASP A 38 -7.95 -0.31 2.74
C ASP A 38 -8.07 -1.25 3.93
N GLU A 39 -9.27 -1.75 4.19
CA GLU A 39 -9.49 -2.78 5.21
C GLU A 39 -9.85 -4.10 4.52
N TYR A 40 -9.23 -5.17 5.02
CA TYR A 40 -9.73 -6.52 4.89
C TYR A 40 -10.50 -6.88 6.18
N GLU A 41 -11.38 -6.01 6.65
CA GLU A 41 -12.21 -6.29 7.82
C GLU A 41 -13.58 -6.84 7.41
N ASN A 42 -13.90 -8.01 7.94
CA ASN A 42 -15.25 -8.59 8.00
C ASN A 42 -15.91 -9.00 6.66
N GLY A 43 -15.13 -9.25 5.61
CA GLY A 43 -15.67 -9.80 4.35
C GLY A 43 -16.64 -8.86 3.62
N ASP A 44 -16.68 -7.61 4.04
CA ASP A 44 -17.29 -6.52 3.30
C ASP A 44 -16.20 -5.89 2.44
N ASP A 45 -16.55 -5.53 1.20
CA ASP A 45 -15.64 -4.99 0.20
C ASP A 45 -15.29 -3.52 0.55
N SER A 46 -14.80 -3.28 1.76
CA SER A 46 -14.70 -1.94 2.32
C SER A 46 -13.75 -1.07 1.49
N ASP A 47 -14.31 0.04 1.02
CA ASP A 47 -13.64 0.99 0.14
C ASP A 47 -12.42 1.64 0.83
N TYR A 48 -11.37 1.86 0.05
CA TYR A 48 -10.20 2.65 0.43
C TYR A 48 -10.63 3.97 1.11
N SER A 49 -10.16 4.21 2.33
CA SER A 49 -10.64 5.31 3.17
C SER A 49 -9.54 5.99 3.99
N VAL A 50 -9.80 7.23 4.41
CA VAL A 50 -8.95 7.91 5.39
C VAL A 50 -9.36 7.44 6.78
N LYS A 51 -8.37 7.06 7.59
CA LYS A 51 -8.57 6.55 8.94
C LYS A 51 -7.77 7.34 9.97
N LEU A 52 -8.37 7.50 11.14
CA LEU A 52 -7.72 7.94 12.35
C LEU A 52 -7.17 6.71 13.06
N ILE A 53 -5.89 6.76 13.45
CA ILE A 53 -5.24 5.75 14.28
C ILE A 53 -5.53 6.15 15.72
N GLU A 54 -6.39 5.37 16.39
CA GLU A 54 -6.63 5.55 17.81
C GLU A 54 -5.56 4.81 18.61
N ASP A 55 -5.10 5.45 19.69
CA ASP A 55 -4.04 4.95 20.55
C ASP A 55 -4.59 3.93 21.57
N GLN A 56 -3.78 2.92 21.89
CA GLN A 56 -4.14 1.70 22.64
C GLN A 56 -4.93 1.89 23.95
N GLU A 57 -5.89 0.98 24.21
CA GLU A 57 -6.04 0.43 25.57
C GLU A 57 -4.91 -0.60 25.80
N ALA A 58 -3.96 -0.28 26.67
CA ALA A 58 -2.98 -1.24 27.16
C ALA A 58 -3.70 -2.30 28.00
N VAL A 59 -4.05 -3.44 27.41
CA VAL A 59 -4.49 -4.60 28.19
C VAL A 59 -3.29 -5.07 29.00
N LEU A 60 -3.40 -4.94 30.33
CA LEU A 60 -2.45 -5.41 31.35
C LEU A 60 -2.29 -6.94 31.29
N SER A 61 -1.73 -7.49 30.20
CA SER A 61 -1.30 -8.89 30.07
C SER A 61 -0.72 -9.17 28.67
N GLY A 62 0.54 -8.79 28.45
CA GLY A 62 1.41 -9.39 27.43
C GLY A 62 1.42 -8.71 26.05
N ASP A 63 2.41 -7.85 25.84
CA ASP A 63 3.22 -7.59 24.64
C ASP A 63 2.61 -7.47 23.22
N ASP A 64 1.29 -7.50 23.01
CA ASP A 64 0.70 -7.26 21.69
C ASP A 64 -0.04 -5.92 21.64
N ALA A 65 0.60 -4.94 21.01
CA ALA A 65 -0.02 -3.65 20.74
C ALA A 65 -0.93 -3.73 19.51
N TRP A 66 -2.23 -3.51 19.71
CA TRP A 66 -3.22 -3.44 18.65
C TRP A 66 -3.68 -2.00 18.48
N TYR A 67 -3.62 -1.50 17.24
CA TYR A 67 -4.14 -0.18 16.88
C TYR A 67 -5.57 -0.34 16.35
N SER A 68 -6.51 0.47 16.83
CA SER A 68 -7.80 0.64 16.18
C SER A 68 -7.69 1.69 15.09
N TYR A 69 -8.33 1.41 13.95
CA TYR A 69 -8.42 2.35 12.84
C TYR A 69 -9.88 2.77 12.68
N GLU A 70 -10.19 4.04 12.89
CA GLU A 70 -11.54 4.56 12.70
C GLU A 70 -11.63 5.32 11.38
N ARG A 71 -12.58 4.92 10.52
CA ARG A 71 -12.84 5.65 9.27
C ARG A 71 -13.37 7.06 9.57
N ILE A 72 -12.70 8.07 9.01
CA ILE A 72 -13.13 9.46 9.11
C ILE A 72 -13.64 10.00 7.78
N ASN A 73 -14.74 10.75 7.84
CA ASN A 73 -15.32 11.43 6.66
C ASN A 73 -15.07 12.94 6.64
N PHE A 74 -14.47 13.48 7.71
CA PHE A 74 -14.14 14.89 7.86
C PHE A 74 -12.74 15.02 8.46
N CYS A 75 -12.00 16.05 8.04
CA CYS A 75 -10.68 16.33 8.57
C CYS A 75 -10.76 16.67 10.07
N PRO A 76 -10.00 15.98 10.94
CA PRO A 76 -10.04 16.25 12.39
C PRO A 76 -9.44 17.62 12.76
N PHE A 77 -8.71 18.27 11.85
CA PHE A 77 -8.03 19.53 12.12
C PHE A 77 -8.80 20.77 11.66
N CYS A 78 -9.56 20.69 10.56
CA CYS A 78 -10.28 21.83 9.99
C CYS A 78 -11.75 21.56 9.68
N GLY A 79 -12.24 20.33 9.86
CA GLY A 79 -13.64 19.96 9.65
C GLY A 79 -14.08 19.86 8.19
N GLU A 80 -13.18 20.05 7.22
CA GLU A 80 -13.52 19.91 5.81
C GLU A 80 -13.82 18.44 5.47
N LYS A 81 -14.87 18.20 4.68
CA LYS A 81 -15.25 16.86 4.24
C LYS A 81 -14.13 16.21 3.43
N ILE A 82 -13.92 14.91 3.64
CA ILE A 82 -12.98 14.08 2.91
C ILE A 82 -13.77 13.29 1.87
N ASP A 83 -13.45 13.51 0.60
CA ASP A 83 -14.02 12.75 -0.52
C ASP A 83 -12.89 12.02 -1.25
N ILE A 84 -13.06 10.72 -1.45
CA ILE A 84 -12.17 9.87 -2.24
C ILE A 84 -12.90 9.50 -3.53
N GLU A 85 -12.25 9.75 -4.66
CA GLU A 85 -12.76 9.47 -5.99
C GLU A 85 -11.85 8.45 -6.67
N ILE A 86 -12.40 7.28 -7.02
CA ILE A 86 -11.70 6.29 -7.86
C ILE A 86 -11.89 6.75 -9.31
N VAL A 87 -10.83 7.29 -9.90
CA VAL A 87 -10.87 7.85 -11.26
C VAL A 87 -10.80 6.74 -12.30
N ASN A 88 -9.93 5.76 -12.07
CA ASN A 88 -9.68 4.66 -12.98
C ASN A 88 -9.51 3.35 -12.20
N THR A 89 -9.89 2.25 -12.84
CA THR A 89 -9.50 0.89 -12.43
C THR A 89 -8.66 0.29 -13.55
N ILE A 90 -7.42 -0.09 -13.24
CA ILE A 90 -6.48 -0.71 -14.17
C ILE A 90 -6.27 -2.16 -13.76
N ASP A 91 -6.55 -3.08 -14.69
CA ASP A 91 -6.14 -4.47 -14.57
C ASP A 91 -4.65 -4.60 -14.93
N LYS A 92 -3.84 -4.99 -13.94
CA LYS A 92 -2.40 -5.25 -14.04
C LYS A 92 -2.08 -6.73 -13.87
N THR A 93 -3.07 -7.62 -14.00
CA THR A 93 -2.87 -9.06 -13.81
C THR A 93 -1.79 -9.61 -14.75
N GLU A 94 -1.80 -9.21 -16.02
CA GLU A 94 -0.78 -9.66 -16.99
C GLU A 94 0.63 -9.20 -16.58
N GLU A 95 0.81 -7.90 -16.31
CA GLU A 95 2.07 -7.31 -15.84
C GLU A 95 2.60 -8.01 -14.58
N TYR A 96 1.72 -8.30 -13.63
CA TYR A 96 2.06 -8.98 -12.37
C TYR A 96 2.50 -10.43 -12.58
N LEU A 97 1.80 -11.18 -13.44
CA LEU A 97 2.13 -12.56 -13.77
C LEU A 97 3.47 -12.66 -14.51
N GLU A 98 3.75 -11.73 -15.42
CA GLU A 98 5.05 -11.63 -16.09
C GLU A 98 6.18 -11.40 -15.09
N LEU A 99 6.03 -10.44 -14.15
CA LEU A 99 7.02 -10.21 -13.09
C LEU A 99 7.26 -11.45 -12.21
N LYS A 100 6.18 -12.16 -11.84
CA LYS A 100 6.28 -13.42 -11.09
C LYS A 100 7.02 -14.50 -11.88
N GLN A 101 6.76 -14.61 -13.17
CA GLN A 101 7.43 -15.58 -14.04
C GLN A 101 8.92 -15.27 -14.15
N ASP A 102 9.28 -14.03 -14.49
CA ASP A 102 10.67 -13.59 -14.59
C ASP A 102 11.45 -13.85 -13.30
N ARG A 103 10.83 -13.55 -12.15
CA ARG A 103 11.41 -13.83 -10.84
C ARG A 103 11.69 -15.32 -10.64
N SER A 104 10.74 -16.17 -11.02
CA SER A 104 10.88 -17.63 -10.94
C SER A 104 12.04 -18.15 -11.80
N GLU A 105 12.16 -17.67 -13.04
CA GLU A 105 13.24 -18.05 -13.96
C GLU A 105 14.63 -17.63 -13.44
N LEU A 106 14.74 -16.43 -12.86
CA LEU A 106 15.99 -15.98 -12.24
C LEU A 106 16.37 -16.82 -11.02
N TRP A 107 15.39 -17.20 -10.17
CA TRP A 107 15.64 -18.10 -9.06
C TRP A 107 16.10 -19.49 -9.54
N GLU A 108 15.53 -20.00 -10.62
CA GLU A 108 15.97 -21.27 -11.21
C GLU A 108 17.42 -21.18 -11.71
N LYS A 109 17.78 -20.10 -12.43
CA LYS A 109 19.17 -19.84 -12.86
C LYS A 109 20.11 -19.72 -11.66
N CYS A 110 19.67 -19.06 -10.58
CA CYS A 110 20.42 -18.88 -9.35
C CYS A 110 20.71 -20.22 -8.65
N ARG A 111 19.76 -21.16 -8.66
CA ARG A 111 19.93 -22.51 -8.07
C ARG A 111 20.87 -23.41 -8.87
N LYS A 112 21.00 -23.18 -10.17
CA LYS A 112 21.83 -23.98 -11.08
C LYS A 112 23.28 -23.48 -11.21
N THR A 113 23.57 -22.23 -10.82
CA THR A 113 24.92 -21.68 -10.92
C THR A 113 25.78 -22.09 -9.71
N ASP A 114 27.01 -22.50 -9.97
CA ASP A 114 28.06 -22.74 -8.97
C ASP A 114 28.96 -21.50 -8.76
N SER A 115 28.86 -20.52 -9.66
CA SER A 115 29.62 -19.28 -9.61
C SER A 115 28.97 -18.25 -8.67
N LYS A 116 29.64 -17.96 -7.55
CA LYS A 116 29.24 -16.90 -6.60
C LYS A 116 29.04 -15.53 -7.25
N LYS A 117 29.88 -15.18 -8.24
CA LYS A 117 29.76 -13.90 -8.95
C LYS A 117 28.46 -13.82 -9.75
N LYS A 118 28.13 -14.87 -10.50
CA LYS A 118 26.88 -14.93 -11.28
C LYS A 118 25.67 -14.98 -10.36
N GLU A 119 25.75 -15.75 -9.28
CA GLU A 119 24.71 -15.82 -8.26
C GLU A 119 24.39 -14.43 -7.69
N SER A 120 25.41 -13.66 -7.32
CA SER A 120 25.25 -12.29 -6.82
C SER A 120 24.53 -11.38 -7.82
N GLN A 121 24.86 -11.47 -9.12
CA GLN A 121 24.21 -10.67 -10.16
C GLN A 121 22.75 -11.07 -10.38
N LEU A 122 22.44 -12.36 -10.30
CA LEU A 122 21.06 -12.85 -10.41
C LEU A 122 20.22 -12.42 -9.20
N ARG A 123 20.79 -12.45 -8.00
CA ARG A 123 20.13 -11.96 -6.77
C ARG A 123 19.82 -10.48 -6.83
N GLU A 124 20.70 -9.67 -7.41
CA GLU A 124 20.45 -8.23 -7.62
C GLU A 124 19.26 -8.01 -8.56
N GLN A 125 19.16 -8.78 -9.66
CA GLN A 125 18.00 -8.71 -10.55
C GLN A 125 16.71 -9.17 -9.88
N ILE A 126 16.77 -10.24 -9.06
CA ILE A 126 15.62 -10.71 -8.28
C ILE A 126 15.16 -9.62 -7.31
N TYR A 127 16.09 -8.95 -6.64
CA TYR A 127 15.77 -7.86 -5.72
C TYR A 127 15.02 -6.72 -6.41
N GLU A 128 15.44 -6.33 -7.61
CA GLU A 128 14.73 -5.31 -8.41
C GLU A 128 13.31 -5.76 -8.81
N LEU A 129 13.11 -7.04 -9.13
CA LEU A 129 11.77 -7.57 -9.40
C LEU A 129 10.91 -7.62 -8.14
N ASP A 130 11.46 -8.05 -7.02
CA ASP A 130 10.75 -8.07 -5.74
C ASP A 130 10.34 -6.66 -5.33
N LYS A 131 11.18 -5.65 -5.58
CA LYS A 131 10.82 -4.25 -5.36
C LYS A 131 9.60 -3.83 -6.20
N LYS A 132 9.60 -4.11 -7.50
CA LYS A 132 8.46 -3.80 -8.38
C LYS A 132 7.19 -4.53 -7.98
N ILE A 133 7.29 -5.82 -7.64
CA ILE A 133 6.15 -6.62 -7.15
C ILE A 133 5.61 -6.00 -5.87
N ASN A 134 6.47 -5.66 -4.91
CA ASN A 134 6.07 -5.03 -3.66
C ASN A 134 5.41 -3.66 -3.90
N GLU A 135 5.94 -2.85 -4.82
CA GLU A 135 5.33 -1.57 -5.22
C GLU A 135 3.91 -1.74 -5.75
N MET A 136 3.57 -2.86 -6.41
CA MET A 136 2.20 -3.15 -6.83
C MET A 136 1.27 -3.43 -5.65
N HIS A 137 1.74 -4.12 -4.61
CA HIS A 137 0.94 -4.47 -3.42
C HIS A 137 0.74 -3.29 -2.45
N VAL A 138 1.64 -2.32 -2.41
CA VAL A 138 1.60 -1.22 -1.43
C VAL A 138 0.60 -0.15 -1.88
N ASN A 139 -0.35 0.20 -1.01
CA ASN A 139 -1.19 1.38 -1.20
C ASN A 139 -0.37 2.67 -1.01
N ASP A 140 -0.64 3.67 -1.83
CA ASP A 140 -0.11 5.00 -1.57
C ASP A 140 -0.74 5.53 -0.26
N ASN A 141 0.06 6.26 0.51
CA ASN A 141 -0.39 6.99 1.69
C ASN A 141 -0.15 8.49 1.48
N PHE A 142 -0.54 9.34 2.44
CA PHE A 142 -0.09 10.72 2.44
C PHE A 142 1.44 10.72 2.42
N LYS A 143 2.02 11.21 1.33
CA LYS A 143 3.48 11.21 1.14
C LYS A 143 4.11 12.01 2.27
N GLU A 144 5.01 11.36 3.01
CA GLU A 144 5.98 12.07 3.82
C GLU A 144 6.85 12.88 2.84
N GLU A 145 6.64 14.19 2.77
CA GLU A 145 7.67 15.07 2.24
C GLU A 145 8.80 15.07 3.27
N GLU A 146 9.84 14.26 3.04
CA GLU A 146 11.14 14.37 3.73
C GLU A 146 11.76 15.77 3.55
#